data_AF-A0A4Z0R3Z6-F1
#
_entry.id   AF-A0A4Z0R3Z6-F1
#
_cell.length_a   1.000
_cell.length_b   1.000
_cell.length_c   1.000
_cell.angle_alpha   90.00
_cell.angle_beta   90.00
_cell.angle_gamma   90.00
#
_symmetry.space_group_name_H-M   'P 1'
#
loop_
_entity.id
_entity.type
_entity.pdbx_description
1 polymer ?
#
loop_
_entity_poly.entity_id
_entity_poly.type
_entity_poly.pdbx_seq_one_letter_code
_entity_poly.pdbx_strand_id
1 'polypeptide(L)'
;MKKIFSCLMLTFVMVFSITCTGFASTNNAENYNSIMNPTFTKNTLITKDNVNEILEYYGLDRSALREDMDDKSFGDVTVGDFENALNKAKKIPKMIVTDNNNPTNQSSTKITSPDGNSPMAATSVQTVTTDSEVWSGGPVVRYACSGEAYNNYSTTKYWIGPLGGANILMVTGQVGTIYYAVDSITRLITTVQNPSTSSSKLVLDYNYKIGTYTGIKGMGGIRIATNTVAGTNYYGISYIQ
;
A
#
# COMPACT_ATOMS: atom_id res chain seq x y z
N MET A 1 55.28 -58.60 -5.49
CA MET A 1 54.48 -58.23 -4.29
C MET A 1 53.72 -56.90 -4.38
N LYS A 2 54.08 -55.94 -5.24
CA LYS A 2 53.32 -54.66 -5.37
C LYS A 2 51.92 -54.79 -6.00
N LYS A 3 51.67 -55.83 -6.82
CA LYS A 3 50.37 -56.03 -7.49
C LYS A 3 49.26 -56.61 -6.59
N ILE A 4 49.63 -57.32 -5.52
CA ILE A 4 48.67 -57.92 -4.58
C ILE A 4 48.14 -56.85 -3.60
N PHE A 5 48.99 -55.90 -3.21
CA PHE A 5 48.60 -54.80 -2.32
C PHE A 5 47.60 -53.82 -2.98
N SER A 6 47.71 -53.60 -4.29
CA SER A 6 46.80 -52.72 -5.03
C SER A 6 45.39 -53.28 -5.17
N CYS A 7 45.25 -54.62 -5.20
CA CYS A 7 43.94 -55.26 -5.31
C CYS A 7 43.21 -55.26 -3.96
N LEU A 8 43.93 -55.51 -2.86
CA LEU A 8 43.38 -55.48 -1.50
C LEU A 8 42.89 -54.09 -1.07
N MET A 9 43.60 -53.03 -1.45
CA MET A 9 43.20 -51.65 -1.13
C MET A 9 41.93 -51.22 -1.89
N LEU A 10 41.77 -51.67 -3.14
CA LEU A 10 40.57 -51.36 -3.93
C LEU A 10 39.33 -52.05 -3.37
N THR A 11 39.45 -53.30 -2.89
CA THR A 11 38.35 -54.03 -2.26
C THR A 11 37.92 -53.39 -0.93
N PHE A 12 38.87 -52.84 -0.16
CA PHE A 12 38.56 -52.16 1.11
C PHE A 12 37.77 -50.84 0.89
N VAL A 13 38.06 -50.10 -0.19
CA VAL A 13 37.33 -48.87 -0.57
C VAL A 13 35.93 -49.19 -1.11
N MET A 14 35.75 -50.31 -1.83
CA MET A 14 34.42 -50.73 -2.30
C MET A 14 33.51 -51.25 -1.19
N VAL A 15 34.04 -51.90 -0.15
CA VAL A 15 33.21 -52.39 0.96
C VAL A 15 32.72 -51.24 1.86
N PHE A 16 33.47 -50.15 1.99
CA PHE A 16 33.06 -48.97 2.76
C PHE A 16 32.10 -48.01 2.04
N SER A 17 31.89 -48.18 0.73
CA SER A 17 30.97 -47.34 -0.05
C SER A 17 29.53 -47.89 -0.13
N ILE A 18 29.24 -49.03 0.49
CA ILE A 18 27.91 -49.69 0.44
C ILE A 18 27.06 -49.44 1.71
N THR A 19 27.62 -48.84 2.78
CA THR A 19 26.83 -48.40 3.94
C THR A 19 26.48 -46.93 3.85
N CYS A 20 25.82 -46.51 2.77
CA CYS A 20 24.90 -45.38 2.88
C CYS A 20 23.60 -45.97 3.39
N THR A 21 23.35 -45.89 4.71
CA THR A 21 21.98 -45.99 5.21
C THR A 21 21.23 -44.79 4.65
N GLY A 22 20.69 -44.95 3.44
CA GLY A 22 19.58 -44.15 3.01
C GLY A 22 18.47 -44.39 4.02
N PHE A 23 18.13 -43.36 4.79
CA PHE A 23 16.81 -43.29 5.41
C PHE A 23 15.81 -43.20 4.26
N ALA A 24 15.45 -44.35 3.70
CA ALA A 24 14.18 -44.50 3.04
C ALA A 24 13.15 -44.26 4.14
N SER A 25 12.55 -43.07 4.14
CA SER A 25 11.25 -42.86 4.75
C SER A 25 10.32 -43.87 4.09
N THR A 26 10.11 -45.01 4.75
CA THR A 26 9.07 -45.95 4.36
C THR A 26 7.78 -45.20 4.52
N ASN A 27 7.07 -45.04 3.40
CA ASN A 27 5.67 -44.68 3.36
C ASN A 27 4.88 -45.64 4.26
N ASN A 28 4.80 -45.31 5.55
CA ASN A 28 3.67 -45.70 6.37
C ASN A 28 2.54 -44.78 5.92
N ALA A 29 1.83 -45.27 4.91
CA ALA A 29 0.47 -44.88 4.64
C ALA A 29 -0.37 -45.33 5.86
N GLU A 30 -0.35 -44.53 6.92
CA GLU A 30 -1.32 -44.50 8.02
C GLU A 30 -0.91 -43.38 9.00
N ASN A 31 -1.71 -42.31 9.04
CA ASN A 31 -1.73 -41.27 10.07
C ASN A 31 -0.51 -40.35 10.28
N TYR A 32 -0.23 -39.45 9.32
CA TYR A 32 0.45 -38.18 9.62
C TYR A 32 -0.34 -36.99 9.04
N ASN A 33 -1.53 -36.77 9.61
CA ASN A 33 -2.14 -35.43 9.68
C ASN A 33 -1.65 -34.67 10.93
N SER A 34 -0.46 -34.97 11.44
CA SER A 34 0.21 -34.06 12.37
C SER A 34 1.09 -33.14 11.53
N ILE A 35 0.47 -32.08 11.02
CA ILE A 35 1.15 -30.82 10.75
C ILE A 35 2.10 -30.61 11.93
N MET A 36 3.42 -30.70 11.71
CA MET A 36 4.36 -30.03 12.60
C MET A 36 3.94 -28.58 12.52
N ASN A 37 3.13 -28.11 13.47
CA ASN A 37 2.93 -26.69 13.66
C ASN A 37 4.23 -26.21 14.28
N PRO A 38 5.16 -25.56 13.54
CA PRO A 38 6.21 -24.82 14.21
C PRO A 38 5.53 -23.93 15.23
N THR A 39 5.76 -24.22 16.51
CA THR A 39 5.14 -23.45 17.58
C THR A 39 5.97 -22.19 17.70
N PHE A 40 5.66 -21.21 16.85
CA PHE A 40 6.30 -19.92 16.91
C PHE A 40 6.00 -19.29 18.27
N THR A 41 7.06 -18.86 18.96
CA THR A 41 6.90 -18.09 20.18
C THR A 41 6.75 -16.63 19.82
N LYS A 42 6.16 -15.81 20.70
CA LYS A 42 6.03 -14.37 20.47
C LYS A 42 7.37 -13.66 20.26
N ASN A 43 8.46 -14.21 20.77
CA ASN A 43 9.80 -13.64 20.64
C ASN A 43 10.55 -14.13 19.40
N THR A 44 9.97 -15.07 18.63
CA THR A 44 10.60 -15.56 17.41
C THR A 44 10.69 -14.41 16.39
N LEU A 45 11.90 -14.13 15.91
CA LEU A 45 12.13 -13.12 14.87
C LEU A 45 11.65 -13.64 13.51
N ILE A 46 10.94 -12.80 12.77
CA ILE A 46 10.50 -13.14 11.40
C ILE A 46 11.65 -12.83 10.44
N THR A 47 12.07 -13.84 9.68
CA THR A 47 13.18 -13.79 8.72
C THR A 47 12.77 -14.45 7.40
N LYS A 48 13.62 -14.34 6.36
CA LYS A 48 13.34 -14.93 5.04
C LYS A 48 13.13 -16.43 5.09
N ASP A 49 13.79 -17.07 6.05
CA ASP A 49 13.79 -18.53 6.19
C ASP A 49 12.47 -19.04 6.78
N ASN A 50 11.83 -18.27 7.67
CA ASN A 50 10.63 -18.71 8.39
C ASN A 50 9.34 -17.96 8.01
N VAL A 51 9.43 -16.90 7.19
CA VAL A 51 8.26 -16.06 6.86
C VAL A 51 7.13 -16.86 6.21
N ASN A 52 7.42 -17.82 5.33
CA ASN A 52 6.37 -18.60 4.66
C ASN A 52 5.63 -19.51 5.64
N GLU A 53 6.34 -20.14 6.58
CA GLU A 53 5.73 -20.96 7.62
C GLU A 53 4.88 -20.12 8.58
N ILE A 54 5.33 -18.91 8.89
CA ILE A 54 4.58 -17.95 9.72
C ILE A 54 3.30 -17.50 8.99
N LEU A 55 3.38 -17.18 7.69
CA LEU A 55 2.20 -16.84 6.89
C LEU A 55 1.18 -17.98 6.90
N GLU A 56 1.62 -19.21 6.65
CA GLU A 56 0.77 -20.40 6.68
C GLU A 56 0.14 -20.61 8.06
N TYR A 57 0.91 -20.44 9.15
CA TYR A 57 0.43 -20.53 10.52
C TYR A 57 -0.70 -19.52 10.83
N TYR A 58 -0.67 -18.32 10.23
CA TYR A 58 -1.73 -17.33 10.36
C TYR A 58 -2.81 -17.42 9.28
N GLY A 59 -2.77 -18.43 8.41
CA GLY A 59 -3.72 -18.62 7.31
C GLY A 59 -3.62 -17.55 6.23
N LEU A 60 -2.44 -16.95 6.05
CA LEU A 60 -2.15 -15.96 5.01
C LEU A 60 -1.49 -16.66 3.81
N ASP A 61 -1.90 -16.25 2.61
CA ASP A 61 -1.28 -16.70 1.38
C ASP A 61 0.07 -16.02 1.17
N ARG A 62 1.01 -16.69 0.47
CA ARG A 62 2.32 -16.11 0.15
C ARG A 62 2.23 -14.81 -0.64
N SER A 63 1.17 -14.59 -1.43
CA SER A 63 0.90 -13.31 -2.11
C SER A 63 0.65 -12.13 -1.16
N ALA A 64 0.47 -12.38 0.14
CA ALA A 64 0.45 -11.32 1.14
C ALA A 64 1.82 -10.66 1.32
N LEU A 65 2.92 -11.35 1.00
CA LEU A 65 4.27 -10.78 1.06
C LEU A 65 4.52 -9.89 -0.16
N ARG A 66 4.82 -8.62 0.12
CA ARG A 66 5.16 -7.56 -0.83
C ARG A 66 6.63 -7.19 -0.71
N GLU A 67 7.47 -7.92 -1.44
CA GLU A 67 8.93 -7.68 -1.46
C GLU A 67 9.28 -6.32 -2.12
N ASP A 68 8.39 -5.79 -2.96
CA ASP A 68 8.51 -4.46 -3.57
C ASP A 68 8.45 -3.32 -2.55
N MET A 69 7.97 -3.60 -1.33
CA MET A 69 7.93 -2.65 -0.22
C MET A 69 9.18 -2.69 0.66
N ASP A 70 10.30 -3.26 0.20
CA ASP A 70 11.55 -3.28 0.98
C ASP A 70 12.12 -1.87 1.16
N ASP A 71 11.63 -1.18 2.19
CA ASP A 71 12.14 0.10 2.64
C ASP A 71 13.21 -0.12 3.73
N LYS A 72 14.32 0.61 3.62
CA LYS A 72 15.43 0.60 4.57
C LYS A 72 15.02 1.07 5.97
N SER A 73 13.83 1.65 6.12
CA SER A 73 13.26 2.10 7.40
C SER A 73 12.64 0.97 8.24
N PHE A 74 12.49 -0.23 7.69
CA PHE A 74 11.80 -1.33 8.39
C PHE A 74 12.66 -1.91 9.52
N GLY A 75 12.01 -2.21 10.64
CA GLY A 75 12.63 -2.80 11.82
C GLY A 75 12.64 -4.32 11.81
N ASP A 76 13.38 -4.89 12.75
CA ASP A 76 13.26 -6.31 13.09
C ASP A 76 11.89 -6.54 13.74
N VAL A 77 11.12 -7.51 13.25
CA VAL A 77 9.75 -7.79 13.69
C VAL A 77 9.67 -9.20 14.26
N THR A 78 9.10 -9.33 15.45
CA THR A 78 8.83 -10.65 16.06
C THR A 78 7.42 -11.14 15.71
N VAL A 79 7.16 -12.43 15.93
CA VAL A 79 5.81 -13.01 15.79
C VAL A 79 4.82 -12.32 16.72
N GLY A 80 5.23 -11.91 17.92
CA GLY A 80 4.38 -11.15 18.84
C GLY A 80 4.03 -9.75 18.31
N ASP A 81 4.96 -9.06 17.66
CA ASP A 81 4.69 -7.78 17.00
C ASP A 81 3.72 -7.96 15.82
N PHE A 82 3.88 -9.04 15.07
CA PHE A 82 3.00 -9.41 13.97
C PHE A 82 1.58 -9.74 14.44
N GLU A 83 1.42 -10.55 15.50
CA GLU A 83 0.12 -10.81 16.14
C GLU A 83 -0.55 -9.51 16.60
N ASN A 84 0.22 -8.62 17.23
CA ASN A 84 -0.27 -7.33 17.69
C ASN A 84 -0.74 -6.47 16.52
N ALA A 85 0.01 -6.44 15.42
CA ALA A 85 -0.35 -5.73 14.20
C ALA A 85 -1.63 -6.30 13.57
N LEU A 86 -1.74 -7.64 13.46
CA LEU A 86 -2.92 -8.33 12.96
C LEU A 86 -4.17 -8.01 13.81
N ASN A 87 -4.02 -8.02 15.13
CA ASN A 87 -5.10 -7.67 16.06
C ASN A 87 -5.50 -6.20 16.00
N LYS A 88 -4.54 -5.29 15.77
CA LYS A 88 -4.82 -3.87 15.51
C LYS A 88 -5.54 -3.68 14.18
N ALA A 89 -5.10 -4.37 13.12
CA ALA A 89 -5.69 -4.28 11.80
C ALA A 89 -7.17 -4.73 11.78
N LYS A 90 -7.52 -5.77 12.56
CA LYS A 90 -8.93 -6.19 12.75
C LYS A 90 -9.82 -5.12 13.37
N LYS A 91 -9.24 -4.15 14.11
CA LYS A 91 -9.96 -3.06 14.77
C LYS A 91 -10.05 -1.79 13.92
N ILE A 92 -9.39 -1.75 12.76
CA ILE A 92 -9.43 -0.57 11.88
C ILE A 92 -10.83 -0.51 11.24
N PRO A 93 -11.63 0.53 11.53
CA PRO A 93 -12.96 0.68 10.93
C PRO A 93 -12.86 0.92 9.42
N LYS A 94 -13.86 0.42 8.67
CA LYS A 94 -13.91 0.41 7.20
C LYS A 94 -14.44 1.72 6.56
N MET A 95 -14.42 2.85 7.27
CA MET A 95 -15.12 4.07 6.82
C MET A 95 -14.26 5.30 7.02
N ILE A 96 -14.22 6.18 6.01
CA ILE A 96 -13.69 7.55 6.09
C ILE A 96 -14.51 8.30 7.13
N VAL A 97 -13.85 8.87 8.14
CA VAL A 97 -14.53 9.53 9.27
C VAL A 97 -14.43 11.06 9.18
N THR A 98 -13.36 11.60 8.59
CA THR A 98 -13.12 13.04 8.61
C THR A 98 -12.65 13.53 7.24
N ASP A 99 -13.54 14.23 6.53
CA ASP A 99 -13.12 15.07 5.41
C ASP A 99 -12.66 16.41 5.97
N ASN A 100 -11.39 16.75 5.79
CA ASN A 100 -10.94 18.09 6.08
C ASN A 100 -11.47 18.96 4.95
N ASN A 101 -12.63 19.58 5.15
CA ASN A 101 -13.32 20.42 4.15
C ASN A 101 -12.50 21.67 3.72
N ASN A 102 -11.29 21.85 4.24
CA ASN A 102 -10.39 22.92 3.87
C ASN A 102 -9.26 22.39 2.98
N PRO A 103 -9.24 22.73 1.68
CA PRO A 103 -8.09 22.42 0.83
C PRO A 103 -6.84 23.07 1.43
N THR A 104 -5.84 22.26 1.74
CA THR A 104 -4.62 22.67 2.46
C THR A 104 -3.61 23.35 1.56
N ASN A 105 -3.69 23.14 0.23
CA ASN A 105 -2.85 23.78 -0.76
C ASN A 105 -3.62 24.00 -2.07
N GLN A 106 -3.65 25.25 -2.54
CA GLN A 106 -4.16 25.64 -3.85
C GLN A 106 -3.00 26.17 -4.69
N SER A 107 -2.77 25.60 -5.86
CA SER A 107 -1.78 26.10 -6.82
C SER A 107 -2.49 26.44 -8.12
N SER A 108 -2.16 27.60 -8.68
CA SER A 108 -2.73 28.06 -9.95
C SER A 108 -1.64 28.41 -10.94
N THR A 109 -1.81 27.98 -12.18
CA THR A 109 -1.01 28.45 -13.30
C THR A 109 -1.93 29.25 -14.20
N LYS A 110 -1.70 30.56 -14.25
CA LYS A 110 -2.47 31.46 -15.11
C LYS A 110 -2.06 31.22 -16.55
N ILE A 111 -3.02 30.86 -17.40
CA ILE A 111 -2.82 30.84 -18.84
C ILE A 111 -3.29 32.21 -19.34
N THR A 112 -2.36 33.15 -19.48
CA THR A 112 -2.67 34.45 -20.11
C THR A 112 -2.69 34.28 -21.62
N SER A 113 -3.76 34.74 -22.26
CA SER A 113 -3.79 34.94 -23.71
C SER A 113 -2.62 35.86 -24.13
N PRO A 114 -1.94 35.62 -25.26
CA PRO A 114 -0.75 36.36 -25.68
C PRO A 114 -0.96 37.87 -25.90
N ASP A 115 -2.20 38.31 -26.07
CA ASP A 115 -2.51 39.68 -26.49
C ASP A 115 -2.89 40.55 -25.28
N GLY A 116 -1.90 41.20 -24.69
CA GLY A 116 -1.97 42.00 -23.46
C GLY A 116 -2.86 43.26 -23.47
N ASN A 117 -3.83 43.38 -24.37
CA ASN A 117 -4.69 44.57 -24.52
C ASN A 117 -6.21 44.28 -24.60
N SER A 118 -6.66 43.05 -24.30
CA SER A 118 -8.10 42.72 -24.29
C SER A 118 -8.66 42.68 -22.86
N PRO A 119 -9.82 43.30 -22.55
CA PRO A 119 -10.53 43.15 -21.27
C PRO A 119 -11.22 41.77 -21.14
N MET A 120 -10.65 40.73 -21.74
CA MET A 120 -11.21 39.38 -21.74
C MET A 120 -10.77 38.62 -20.48
N ALA A 121 -11.74 38.00 -19.82
CA ALA A 121 -11.52 37.18 -18.65
C ALA A 121 -10.52 36.05 -18.90
N ALA A 122 -9.69 35.79 -17.88
CA ALA A 122 -8.59 34.84 -17.99
C ALA A 122 -9.01 33.47 -17.45
N THR A 123 -8.64 32.42 -18.17
CA THR A 123 -8.73 31.03 -17.71
C THR A 123 -7.42 30.62 -17.04
N SER A 124 -7.50 29.87 -15.95
CA SER A 124 -6.34 29.26 -15.30
C SER A 124 -6.58 27.80 -15.01
N VAL A 125 -5.49 27.03 -15.01
CA VAL A 125 -5.50 25.67 -14.46
C VAL A 125 -5.29 25.81 -12.96
N GLN A 126 -6.15 25.15 -12.19
CA GLN A 126 -6.03 25.13 -10.74
C GLN A 126 -6.05 23.70 -10.23
N THR A 127 -5.14 23.40 -9.31
CA THR A 127 -5.08 22.14 -8.58
C THR A 127 -5.40 22.41 -7.12
N VAL A 128 -6.37 21.68 -6.59
CA VAL A 128 -6.76 21.71 -5.18
C VAL A 128 -6.37 20.41 -4.52
N THR A 129 -5.85 20.51 -3.30
CA THR A 129 -5.41 19.35 -2.51
C THR A 129 -6.06 19.39 -1.14
N THR A 130 -6.56 18.25 -0.66
CA THR A 130 -6.99 18.07 0.73
C THR A 130 -6.43 16.79 1.32
N ASP A 131 -6.16 16.81 2.61
CA ASP A 131 -5.76 15.64 3.39
C ASP A 131 -6.97 15.20 4.21
N SER A 132 -7.41 13.96 4.03
CA SER A 132 -8.53 13.39 4.80
C SER A 132 -8.05 12.20 5.61
N GLU A 133 -8.52 12.10 6.85
CA GLU A 133 -8.27 10.95 7.70
C GLU A 133 -9.22 9.83 7.31
N VAL A 134 -8.65 8.66 7.00
CA VAL A 134 -9.47 7.49 6.69
C VAL A 134 -10.20 7.00 7.94
N TRP A 135 -9.70 7.24 9.15
CA TRP A 135 -10.44 7.10 10.40
C TRP A 135 -9.75 7.89 11.51
N SER A 136 -10.43 8.12 12.64
CA SER A 136 -9.88 8.88 13.78
C SER A 136 -8.55 8.29 14.27
N GLY A 137 -7.45 9.01 14.08
CA GLY A 137 -6.09 8.53 14.43
C GLY A 137 -5.52 7.48 13.47
N GLY A 138 -6.09 7.40 12.27
CA GLY A 138 -5.76 6.47 11.20
C GLY A 138 -4.79 7.03 10.15
N PRO A 139 -4.61 6.32 9.02
CA PRO A 139 -3.81 6.85 7.93
C PRO A 139 -4.48 8.08 7.31
N VAL A 140 -3.66 9.08 7.04
CA VAL A 140 -4.04 10.27 6.28
C VAL A 140 -3.78 10.03 4.80
N VAL A 141 -4.79 10.33 3.97
CA VAL A 141 -4.70 10.23 2.52
C VAL A 141 -4.92 11.62 1.93
N ARG A 142 -4.01 12.00 1.02
CA ARG A 142 -4.05 13.24 0.28
C ARG A 142 -4.75 13.03 -1.05
N TYR A 143 -5.82 13.78 -1.27
CA TYR A 143 -6.55 13.84 -2.52
C TYR A 143 -6.20 15.14 -3.23
N ALA A 144 -5.82 15.05 -4.49
CA ALA A 144 -5.61 16.21 -5.35
C ALA A 144 -6.47 16.08 -6.61
N CYS A 145 -7.07 17.19 -7.05
CA CYS A 145 -7.77 17.25 -8.33
C CYS A 145 -7.58 18.60 -9.01
N SER A 146 -7.64 18.59 -10.34
CA SER A 146 -7.40 19.76 -11.18
C SER A 146 -8.57 20.07 -12.10
N GLY A 147 -8.82 21.36 -12.30
CA GLY A 147 -9.83 21.87 -13.23
C GLY A 147 -9.42 23.20 -13.84
N GLU A 148 -10.17 23.59 -14.85
CA GLU A 148 -10.12 24.94 -15.42
C GLU A 148 -11.02 25.85 -14.60
N ALA A 149 -10.46 26.98 -14.21
CA ALA A 149 -11.16 28.06 -13.53
C ALA A 149 -11.17 29.30 -14.40
N TYR A 150 -12.32 29.96 -14.44
CA TYR A 150 -12.52 31.27 -15.04
C TYR A 150 -12.40 32.36 -13.97
N ASN A 151 -11.62 33.39 -14.27
CA ASN A 151 -11.50 34.58 -13.44
C ASN A 151 -11.99 35.80 -14.22
N ASN A 152 -13.11 36.38 -13.80
CA ASN A 152 -13.51 37.70 -14.28
C ASN A 152 -12.63 38.75 -13.55
N TYR A 153 -12.47 39.96 -14.07
CA TYR A 153 -11.71 41.03 -13.39
C TYR A 153 -12.28 41.41 -12.00
N SER A 154 -13.44 40.87 -11.62
CA SER A 154 -13.98 40.81 -10.26
C SER A 154 -13.43 39.62 -9.48
N THR A 155 -13.22 39.77 -8.17
CA THR A 155 -12.70 38.78 -7.18
C THR A 155 -13.31 37.37 -7.17
N THR A 156 -14.23 37.04 -8.07
CA THR A 156 -14.96 35.78 -8.12
C THR A 156 -14.41 34.85 -9.20
N LYS A 157 -13.94 33.67 -8.78
CA LYS A 157 -13.42 32.61 -9.66
C LYS A 157 -14.42 31.45 -9.73
N TYR A 158 -14.75 30.96 -10.93
CA TYR A 158 -15.68 29.83 -11.11
C TYR A 158 -14.99 28.66 -11.81
N TRP A 159 -15.35 27.42 -11.46
CA TRP A 159 -14.92 26.26 -12.23
C TRP A 159 -15.70 26.19 -13.54
N ILE A 160 -15.01 25.91 -14.64
CA ILE A 160 -15.61 25.84 -15.99
C ILE A 160 -15.46 24.47 -16.65
N GLY A 161 -14.47 23.66 -16.22
CA GLY A 161 -14.28 22.31 -16.73
C GLY A 161 -13.29 21.48 -15.90
N PRO A 162 -13.38 20.14 -15.93
CA PRO A 162 -12.37 19.28 -15.32
C PRO A 162 -11.16 19.11 -16.26
N LEU A 163 -9.97 18.87 -15.70
CA LEU A 163 -8.76 18.59 -16.50
C LEU A 163 -8.27 17.13 -16.40
N GLY A 164 -9.05 16.26 -15.76
CA GLY A 164 -8.71 14.84 -15.58
C GLY A 164 -7.50 14.56 -14.66
N GLY A 165 -6.72 15.59 -14.29
CA GLY A 165 -5.63 15.48 -13.33
C GLY A 165 -6.18 15.24 -11.93
N ALA A 166 -6.19 13.99 -11.48
CA ALA A 166 -6.49 13.62 -10.11
C ALA A 166 -5.40 12.70 -9.57
N ASN A 167 -5.13 12.82 -8.27
CA ASN A 167 -4.14 12.00 -7.59
C ASN A 167 -4.62 11.64 -6.17
N ILE A 168 -4.23 10.46 -5.72
CA ILE A 168 -4.36 10.02 -4.34
C ILE A 168 -2.97 9.58 -3.86
N LEU A 169 -2.53 10.16 -2.74
CA LEU A 169 -1.24 9.83 -2.13
C LEU A 169 -1.44 9.46 -0.65
N MET A 170 -0.76 8.41 -0.19
CA MET A 170 -0.70 8.12 1.25
C MET A 170 0.24 9.11 1.95
N VAL A 171 -0.26 9.84 2.96
CA VAL A 171 0.54 10.80 3.73
C VAL A 171 1.13 10.13 4.97
N THR A 172 0.35 9.31 5.66
CA THR A 172 0.83 8.52 6.81
C THR A 172 1.39 7.19 6.32
N GLY A 173 2.68 7.16 5.99
CA GLY A 173 3.34 5.94 5.51
C GLY A 173 3.53 4.86 6.58
N GLN A 174 3.77 5.24 7.84
CA GLN A 174 4.19 4.33 8.91
C GLN A 174 3.73 4.77 10.31
N VAL A 175 3.25 3.83 11.12
CA VAL A 175 3.02 3.98 12.57
C VAL A 175 3.59 2.74 13.29
N GLY A 176 4.79 2.86 13.84
CA GLY A 176 5.51 1.72 14.40
C GLY A 176 5.87 0.69 13.33
N THR A 177 5.46 -0.56 13.50
CA THR A 177 5.65 -1.65 12.52
C THR A 177 4.57 -1.72 11.45
N ILE A 178 3.52 -0.89 11.55
CA ILE A 178 2.39 -0.87 10.64
C ILE A 178 2.62 0.17 9.55
N TYR A 179 2.44 -0.24 8.30
CA TYR A 179 2.54 0.60 7.12
C TYR A 179 1.23 0.62 6.35
N TYR A 180 0.93 1.74 5.73
CA TYR A 180 -0.26 1.91 4.90
C TYR A 180 0.14 2.25 3.48
N ALA A 181 -0.55 1.67 2.50
CA ALA A 181 -0.36 2.01 1.10
C ALA A 181 -1.69 2.02 0.34
N VAL A 182 -1.76 2.81 -0.72
CA VAL A 182 -2.84 2.72 -1.72
C VAL A 182 -2.51 1.55 -2.64
N ASP A 183 -3.25 0.45 -2.52
CA ASP A 183 -2.96 -0.79 -3.23
C ASP A 183 -3.44 -0.76 -4.67
N SER A 184 -4.62 -0.18 -4.89
CA SER A 184 -5.25 -0.12 -6.20
C SER A 184 -6.26 1.00 -6.23
N ILE A 185 -6.33 1.73 -7.33
CA ILE A 185 -7.33 2.75 -7.60
C ILE A 185 -8.27 2.20 -8.67
N THR A 186 -9.55 2.02 -8.32
CA THR A 186 -10.58 1.52 -9.23
C THR A 186 -11.35 2.67 -9.88
N ARG A 187 -11.51 3.79 -9.18
CA ARG A 187 -12.12 5.01 -9.69
C ARG A 187 -11.39 6.22 -9.13
N LEU A 188 -11.08 7.16 -10.02
CA LEU A 188 -10.57 8.47 -9.66
C LEU A 188 -10.94 9.45 -10.77
N ILE A 189 -12.09 10.11 -10.61
CA ILE A 189 -12.70 10.92 -11.66
C ILE A 189 -12.99 12.32 -11.13
N THR A 190 -12.47 13.31 -11.83
CA THR A 190 -12.77 14.72 -11.58
C THR A 190 -13.88 15.20 -12.52
N THR A 191 -14.88 15.86 -11.97
CA THR A 191 -15.96 16.52 -12.73
C THR A 191 -16.20 17.93 -12.20
N VAL A 192 -16.88 18.78 -12.98
CA VAL A 192 -17.37 20.07 -12.51
C VAL A 192 -18.89 20.04 -12.48
N GLN A 193 -19.47 20.41 -11.34
CA GLN A 193 -20.91 20.64 -11.22
C GLN A 193 -21.20 22.14 -11.32
N ASN A 194 -22.27 22.50 -12.03
CA ASN A 194 -22.71 23.88 -12.28
C ASN A 194 -21.61 24.81 -12.84
N PRO A 195 -20.95 24.42 -13.95
CA PRO A 195 -19.82 25.18 -14.51
C PRO A 195 -20.24 26.62 -14.83
N SER A 196 -19.29 27.56 -14.68
CA SER A 196 -19.47 28.98 -14.99
C SER A 196 -20.56 29.70 -14.17
N THR A 197 -20.93 29.17 -13.00
CA THR A 197 -21.90 29.80 -12.09
C THR A 197 -21.29 30.04 -10.70
N SER A 198 -21.92 30.90 -9.90
CA SER A 198 -21.60 31.08 -8.48
C SER A 198 -21.81 29.84 -7.61
N SER A 199 -22.34 28.76 -8.17
CA SER A 199 -22.48 27.47 -7.51
C SER A 199 -21.55 26.38 -8.10
N SER A 200 -20.56 26.77 -8.91
CA SER A 200 -19.62 25.83 -9.53
C SER A 200 -18.74 25.09 -8.51
N LYS A 201 -18.67 23.77 -8.55
CA LYS A 201 -17.77 22.99 -7.69
C LYS A 201 -17.02 21.93 -8.47
N LEU A 202 -15.76 21.73 -8.12
CA LEU A 202 -14.97 20.60 -8.58
C LEU A 202 -15.32 19.40 -7.69
N VAL A 203 -15.58 18.26 -8.30
CA VAL A 203 -16.05 17.06 -7.63
C VAL A 203 -15.13 15.91 -7.97
N LEU A 204 -14.56 15.27 -6.94
CA LEU A 204 -13.71 14.10 -7.08
C LEU A 204 -14.45 12.86 -6.60
N ASP A 205 -14.82 11.99 -7.53
CA ASP A 205 -15.30 10.65 -7.20
C ASP A 205 -14.12 9.70 -7.09
N TYR A 206 -14.01 8.99 -5.97
CA TYR A 206 -12.94 8.03 -5.74
C TYR A 206 -13.46 6.68 -5.26
N ASN A 207 -12.74 5.64 -5.66
CA ASN A 207 -12.87 4.28 -5.14
C ASN A 207 -11.51 3.60 -5.25
N TYR A 208 -10.92 3.25 -4.11
CA TYR A 208 -9.60 2.65 -4.04
C TYR A 208 -9.51 1.69 -2.86
N LYS A 209 -8.43 0.91 -2.81
CA LYS A 209 -8.12 0.00 -1.71
C LYS A 209 -6.91 0.49 -0.95
N ILE A 210 -7.00 0.50 0.37
CA ILE A 210 -5.86 0.72 1.27
C ILE A 210 -5.44 -0.63 1.82
N GLY A 211 -4.18 -0.97 1.61
CA GLY A 211 -3.52 -2.09 2.27
C GLY A 211 -2.92 -1.65 3.60
N THR A 212 -3.06 -2.51 4.61
CA THR A 212 -2.33 -2.42 5.87
C THR A 212 -1.30 -3.52 5.90
N TYR A 213 -0.06 -3.16 6.19
CA TYR A 213 1.11 -4.01 6.12
C TYR A 213 1.87 -4.02 7.44
N THR A 214 2.52 -5.14 7.74
CA THR A 214 3.63 -5.18 8.71
C THR A 214 4.93 -5.18 7.94
N GLY A 215 5.72 -4.11 8.08
CA GLY A 215 7.01 -3.98 7.39
C GLY A 215 8.10 -4.73 8.14
N ILE A 216 8.85 -5.57 7.44
CA ILE A 216 9.91 -6.38 8.03
C ILE A 216 11.22 -6.13 7.27
N LYS A 217 12.26 -5.81 8.03
CA LYS A 217 13.59 -5.48 7.51
C LYS A 217 14.11 -6.50 6.51
N GLY A 218 14.45 -6.02 5.31
CA GLY A 218 15.07 -6.82 4.25
C GLY A 218 14.15 -7.83 3.57
N MET A 219 12.84 -7.80 3.87
CA MET A 219 11.82 -8.70 3.29
C MET A 219 10.64 -7.97 2.65
N GLY A 220 10.48 -6.67 2.92
CA GLY A 220 9.31 -5.92 2.52
C GLY A 220 8.15 -6.04 3.50
N GLY A 221 6.92 -5.92 3.00
CA GLY A 221 5.72 -5.82 3.82
C GLY A 221 4.84 -7.06 3.75
N ILE A 222 4.34 -7.56 4.88
CA ILE A 222 3.27 -8.57 4.90
C ILE A 222 1.93 -7.86 4.98
N ARG A 223 1.06 -8.05 3.99
CA ARG A 223 -0.30 -7.53 4.00
C ARG A 223 -1.15 -8.27 5.04
N ILE A 224 -1.68 -7.50 6.00
CA ILE A 224 -2.50 -8.03 7.10
C ILE A 224 -3.97 -7.60 7.01
N ALA A 225 -4.29 -6.56 6.25
CA ALA A 225 -5.66 -6.17 5.93
C ALA A 225 -5.76 -5.37 4.63
N THR A 226 -6.95 -5.35 4.05
CA THR A 226 -7.31 -4.48 2.94
C THR A 226 -8.68 -3.89 3.18
N ASN A 227 -8.79 -2.56 3.05
CA ASN A 227 -10.04 -1.83 3.18
C ASN A 227 -10.37 -1.11 1.88
N THR A 228 -11.64 -1.19 1.47
CA THR A 228 -12.12 -0.41 0.32
C THR A 228 -12.58 0.95 0.83
N VAL A 229 -12.13 2.00 0.17
CA VAL A 229 -12.44 3.38 0.47
C VAL A 229 -13.09 3.99 -0.77
N ALA A 230 -14.33 4.43 -0.64
CA ALA A 230 -15.09 5.00 -1.74
C ALA A 230 -15.93 6.18 -1.25
N GLY A 231 -16.07 7.17 -2.11
CA GLY A 231 -16.80 8.39 -1.78
C GLY A 231 -16.64 9.46 -2.84
N THR A 232 -17.09 10.65 -2.48
CA THR A 232 -17.02 11.83 -3.32
C THR A 232 -16.57 12.99 -2.45
N ASN A 233 -15.50 13.67 -2.84
CA ASN A 233 -15.06 14.91 -2.22
C ASN A 233 -15.57 16.09 -3.06
N TYR A 234 -16.09 17.10 -2.38
CA TYR A 234 -16.59 18.32 -3.01
C TYR A 234 -15.64 19.47 -2.71
N TYR A 235 -15.05 20.03 -3.75
CA TYR A 235 -14.24 21.24 -3.69
C TYR A 235 -15.09 22.39 -4.24
N GLY A 236 -16.03 22.85 -3.40
CA GLY A 236 -16.84 24.05 -3.70
C GLY A 236 -16.14 25.34 -3.24
N ILE A 237 -16.56 26.56 -3.54
CA ILE A 237 -17.12 27.21 -4.75
C ILE A 237 -16.65 28.69 -4.59
N SER A 238 -16.26 29.38 -5.65
CA SER A 238 -16.25 30.87 -5.72
C SER A 238 -15.29 31.73 -4.88
N TYR A 239 -14.48 31.17 -3.97
CA TYR A 239 -13.44 31.92 -3.23
C TYR A 239 -12.07 31.24 -3.23
N ILE A 240 -11.62 30.79 -4.41
CA ILE A 240 -10.18 30.71 -4.63
C ILE A 240 -9.72 32.18 -4.61
N GLN A 241 -9.34 32.74 -3.46
CA GLN A 241 -8.68 34.05 -3.40
C GLN A 241 -7.33 33.96 -4.10
#